data_AF-A0A3N1CNP5-F1
#
_entry.id   AF-A0A3N1CNP5-F1
#
_cell.length_a   1.000
_cell.length_b   1.000
_cell.length_c   1.000
_cell.angle_alpha   90.00
_cell.angle_beta   90.00
_cell.angle_gamma   90.00
#
_symmetry.space_group_name_H-M   'P 1'
#
loop_
_entity.id
_entity.type
_entity.pdbx_description
1 polymer ?
#
loop_
_entity_poly.entity_id
_entity_poly.type
_entity_poly.pdbx_seq_one_letter_code
_entity_poly.pdbx_strand_id
1 'polypeptide(L)' 'MKPITLDGLRSLPPFIDLMTAAGILGIGRTKAYDLARRGRFPCHVVLIGASYKVSLKDLLRLMSPPEGT' A
#
# COMPACT_ATOMS: atom_id res chain seq x y z
N MET A 1 25.35 6.01 -3.95
CA MET A 1 24.31 4.95 -4.03
C MET A 1 24.77 3.78 -3.18
N LYS A 2 23.98 3.36 -2.19
CA LYS A 2 24.33 2.28 -1.25
C LYS A 2 23.73 0.96 -1.76
N PRO A 3 24.42 -0.18 -1.63
CA PRO A 3 23.89 -1.46 -2.09
C PRO A 3 22.71 -1.87 -1.20
N ILE A 4 21.63 -2.35 -1.83
CA ILE A 4 20.41 -2.75 -1.13
C ILE A 4 20.63 -4.16 -0.54
N THR A 5 20.72 -4.24 0.78
CA THR A 5 20.79 -5.47 1.58
C THR A 5 19.39 -5.86 2.07
N LEU A 6 19.15 -7.12 2.49
CA LEU A 6 17.87 -7.58 3.08
C LEU A 6 17.40 -6.70 4.26
N ASP A 7 18.34 -6.14 5.02
CA ASP A 7 18.08 -5.16 6.08
C ASP A 7 17.65 -3.77 5.51
N GLY A 8 18.14 -3.41 4.33
CA GLY A 8 17.66 -2.26 3.56
C GLY A 8 16.22 -2.42 3.08
N LEU A 9 15.77 -3.66 2.85
CA LEU A 9 14.36 -3.96 2.57
C LEU A 9 13.44 -3.71 3.79
N ARG A 10 13.95 -3.90 5.03
CA ARG A 10 13.26 -3.49 6.27
C ARG A 10 13.26 -1.97 6.48
N SER A 11 14.05 -1.24 5.68
CA SER A 11 14.25 0.21 5.76
C SER A 11 13.43 0.98 4.71
N LEU A 12 12.75 0.29 3.77
CA LEU A 12 11.70 0.89 2.95
C LEU A 12 10.54 1.31 3.85
N PRO A 13 9.86 2.45 3.60
CA PRO A 13 8.66 2.78 4.34
C PRO A 13 7.66 1.63 4.14
N PRO A 14 7.29 0.87 5.20
CA PRO A 14 6.42 -0.30 5.06
C PRO A 14 5.01 0.10 4.62
N PHE A 15 4.72 1.40 4.63
CA PHE A 15 3.45 1.97 4.27
C PHE A 15 3.59 3.21 3.40
N ILE A 16 2.64 3.38 2.49
CA ILE A 16 2.43 4.62 1.72
C ILE A 16 1.09 5.25 2.10
N ASP A 17 0.82 6.47 1.64
CA ASP A 17 -0.46 7.13 1.87
C ASP A 17 -1.60 6.44 1.11
N LEU A 18 -2.80 6.44 1.70
CA LEU A 18 -4.02 5.88 1.09
C LEU A 18 -4.32 6.50 -0.28
N MET A 19 -4.13 7.80 -0.46
CA MET A 19 -4.38 8.47 -1.73
C MET A 19 -3.34 8.10 -2.79
N THR A 20 -2.09 7.88 -2.38
CA THR A 20 -1.05 7.37 -3.28
C THR A 20 -1.40 5.95 -3.75
N ALA A 21 -1.76 5.04 -2.82
CA ALA A 21 -2.18 3.69 -3.17
C ALA A 21 -3.44 3.68 -4.05
N ALA A 22 -4.44 4.50 -3.71
CA ALA A 22 -5.67 4.62 -4.48
C ALA A 22 -5.41 5.14 -5.90
N GLY A 23 -4.54 6.13 -6.05
CA GLY A 23 -4.14 6.64 -7.37
C GLY A 23 -3.49 5.56 -8.25
N ILE A 24 -2.60 4.76 -7.66
CA ILE A 24 -1.96 3.63 -8.35
C ILE A 24 -3.00 2.57 -8.78
N LEU A 25 -4.00 2.31 -7.94
CA LEU A 25 -5.08 1.35 -8.22
C LEU A 25 -6.23 1.93 -9.05
N GLY A 26 -6.18 3.20 -9.47
CA GLY A 26 -7.27 3.85 -10.20
C GLY A 26 -8.55 4.07 -9.38
N ILE A 27 -8.46 4.09 -8.05
CA ILE A 27 -9.58 4.28 -7.13
C ILE A 27 -9.74 5.76 -6.80
N GLY A 28 -10.92 6.33 -7.07
CA GLY A 28 -11.25 7.70 -6.70
C GLY A 28 -11.23 7.95 -5.19
N ARG A 29 -10.88 9.18 -4.78
CA ARG A 29 -10.66 9.58 -3.37
C ARG A 29 -11.80 9.17 -2.44
N THR A 30 -13.04 9.49 -2.80
CA THR A 30 -14.23 9.17 -1.99
C THR A 30 -14.38 7.67 -1.77
N LYS A 31 -14.18 6.88 -2.84
CA LYS A 31 -14.29 5.41 -2.78
C LYS A 31 -13.15 4.80 -2.00
N ALA A 32 -11.93 5.33 -2.11
CA ALA A 32 -10.80 4.89 -1.32
C ALA A 32 -11.03 5.08 0.18
N TYR A 33 -11.55 6.24 0.62
CA TYR A 33 -11.89 6.46 2.02
C TYR A 33 -13.03 5.56 2.52
N ASP A 34 -14.07 5.36 1.71
CA ASP A 34 -15.16 4.44 2.05
C ASP A 34 -14.66 3.00 2.21
N LEU A 35 -13.85 2.52 1.27
CA LEU A 35 -13.22 1.20 1.32
C LEU A 35 -12.27 1.06 2.52
N ALA A 36 -11.45 2.08 2.82
CA ALA A 36 -10.57 2.08 3.97
C ALA A 36 -11.35 2.03 5.30
N ARG A 37 -12.42 2.83 5.45
CA ARG A 37 -13.29 2.82 6.64
C ARG A 37 -14.01 1.49 6.84
N ARG A 38 -14.41 0.83 5.74
CA ARG A 38 -15.08 -0.47 5.77
C ARG A 38 -14.11 -1.66 5.88
N GLY A 39 -12.79 -1.42 5.90
CA GLY A 39 -11.78 -2.47 5.88
C GLY A 39 -11.78 -3.31 4.60
N ARG A 40 -12.27 -2.73 3.49
CA ARG A 40 -12.42 -3.39 2.17
C ARG A 40 -11.49 -2.83 1.10
N PHE A 41 -10.54 -2.00 1.49
CA PHE A 41 -9.52 -1.54 0.56
C PHE A 41 -8.68 -2.75 0.08
N PRO A 42 -8.25 -2.81 -1.19
CA PRO A 42 -7.57 -3.98 -1.74
C PRO A 42 -6.27 -4.35 -1.02
N CYS A 43 -5.63 -3.38 -0.39
CA CYS A 43 -4.42 -3.55 0.41
C CYS A 43 -4.72 -3.40 1.91
N HIS A 44 -3.87 -3.97 2.78
CA HIS A 44 -3.97 -3.72 4.21
C HIS A 44 -3.77 -2.23 4.53
N VAL A 45 -4.74 -1.67 5.26
CA VAL A 45 -4.74 -0.26 5.69
C VAL A 45 -4.69 -0.20 7.20
N VAL A 46 -3.79 0.60 7.74
CA VAL A 46 -3.71 0.93 9.16
C VAL A 46 -3.93 2.43 9.37
N LEU A 47 -4.61 2.79 10.46
CA LEU A 47 -4.75 4.18 10.88
C LEU A 47 -3.63 4.50 11.86
N ILE A 48 -2.75 5.43 11.50
CA ILE A 48 -1.69 5.93 12.37
C ILE A 48 -1.98 7.39 12.67
N GLY A 49 -2.42 7.66 13.91
CA GLY A 49 -2.95 8.97 14.29
C GLY A 49 -4.22 9.28 13.49
N ALA A 50 -4.15 10.31 12.63
CA ALA A 50 -5.26 10.75 11.76
C ALA A 50 -5.06 10.39 10.28
N SER A 51 -4.02 9.62 9.93
CA SER A 51 -3.68 9.30 8.54
C SER A 51 -3.80 7.81 8.25
N TYR A 52 -4.45 7.48 7.14
CA TYR A 52 -4.50 6.12 6.61
C TYR A 52 -3.19 5.78 5.91
N LYS A 53 -2.62 4.65 6.27
CA LYS A 53 -1.36 4.13 5.77
C LYS A 53 -1.61 2.76 5.16
N VAL A 54 -1.18 2.56 3.92
CA VAL A 54 -1.41 1.35 3.13
C VAL A 54 -0.13 0.55 3.03
N SER A 55 -0.17 -0.75 3.29
CA SER A 55 1.00 -1.61 3.17
C SER A 55 1.53 -1.63 1.74
N LEU A 56 2.79 -1.21 1.57
CA LEU A 56 3.44 -1.24 0.26
C LEU A 56 3.60 -2.69 -0.24
N LYS A 57 3.77 -3.65 0.69
CA LYS A 57 3.89 -5.09 0.37
C LYS A 57 2.64 -5.62 -0.33
N ASP A 58 1.46 -5.29 0.19
CA ASP A 58 0.20 -5.74 -0.41
C ASP A 58 -0.07 -5.05 -1.74
N LEU A 59 0.28 -3.77 -1.85
CA LEU A 59 0.17 -3.05 -3.12
C LEU A 59 1.06 -3.68 -4.19
N LEU A 60 2.32 -3.97 -3.87
CA LEU A 60 3.23 -4.66 -4.79
C LEU A 60 2.68 -6.03 -5.19
N ARG A 61 2.12 -6.79 -4.25
CA ARG A 61 1.51 -8.09 -4.54
C ARG A 61 0.32 -8.00 -5.51
N LEU A 62 -0.44 -6.92 -5.48
CA LEU A 62 -1.56 -6.69 -6.40
C LEU A 62 -1.12 -6.23 -7.79
N MET A 63 0.01 -5.51 -7.87
CA MET A 63 0.55 -5.00 -9.12
C MET A 63 1.44 -6.02 -9.84
N SER A 64 2.09 -6.90 -9.09
CA SER A 64 2.81 -8.03 -9.66
C SER A 64 1.80 -8.98 -10.31
N PRO A 65 2.05 -9.44 -11.56
CA PRO A 65 1.31 -10.56 -12.11
C PRO A 65 1.44 -11.75 -11.15
N PRO A 66 0.45 -12.67 -11.09
CA PRO A 66 0.60 -13.87 -10.28
C PRO A 66 1.87 -14.59 -10.74
N GLU A 67 2.86 -14.64 -9.86
CA GLU A 67 4.11 -15.37 -10.07
C GLU A 67 3.74 -16.86 -10.10
N GLY A 68 3.43 -17.36 -11.30
CA GLY A 68 2.94 -18.70 -11.57
C GLY A 68 2.91 -18.95 -13.07
N THR A 69 3.78 -19.86 -13.49
CA THR A 69 3.86 -20.53 -14.80
C THR A 69 2.52 -20.97 -15.34
#